data_AF-A0A1D8QXU7-F1
#
_entry.id   AF-A0A1D8QXU7-F1
#
_cell.length_a   1.000
_cell.length_b   1.000
_cell.length_c   1.000
_cell.angle_alpha   90.00
_cell.angle_beta   90.00
_cell.angle_gamma   90.00
#
_symmetry.space_group_name_H-M   'P 1'
#
loop_
_entity.id
_entity.type
_entity.pdbx_description
1 polymer ?
#
loop_
_entity_poly.entity_id
_entity_poly.type
_entity_poly.pdbx_seq_one_letter_code
_entity_poly.pdbx_strand_id
1 'polypeptide(L)'
;MIKREFEPFRFAAEMLARSAMKTPRAARNWLSGTNAPDAEALIELMASCDSIAAEVNALVQQRRKEREGEKCRGLNSGSAVSHGSEHTADRLHPST
;
A
#
# COMPACT_ATOMS: atom_id res chain seq x y z
N MET A 1 13.78 -3.71 -0.86
CA MET A 1 13.95 -3.92 -2.30
C MET A 1 15.38 -3.72 -2.85
N ILE A 2 15.71 -2.59 -3.49
CA ILE A 2 16.88 -2.41 -4.39
C ILE A 2 18.21 -2.82 -3.76
N LYS A 3 18.50 -2.35 -2.54
CA LYS A 3 19.74 -2.68 -1.85
C LYS A 3 19.93 -4.20 -1.68
N ARG A 4 18.87 -4.92 -1.28
CA ARG A 4 18.92 -6.38 -1.06
C ARG A 4 19.21 -7.14 -2.36
N GLU A 5 18.71 -6.66 -3.49
CA GLU A 5 18.89 -7.30 -4.79
C GLU A 5 20.33 -7.12 -5.30
N PHE A 6 20.90 -5.92 -5.15
CA PHE A 6 22.17 -5.59 -5.80
C PHE A 6 23.41 -5.66 -4.88
N GLU A 7 23.26 -5.50 -3.55
CA GLU A 7 24.37 -5.54 -2.58
C GLU A 7 25.22 -6.82 -2.60
N PRO A 8 24.68 -8.02 -2.92
CA PRO A 8 25.51 -9.23 -3.02
C PRO A 8 26.56 -9.20 -4.14
N PHE A 9 26.40 -8.33 -5.14
CA PHE A 9 27.34 -8.28 -6.27
C PHE A 9 28.57 -7.42 -5.93
N ARG A 10 29.77 -7.93 -6.28
CA ARG A 10 31.05 -7.19 -6.14
C ARG A 10 31.02 -5.81 -6.78
N PHE A 11 30.27 -5.67 -7.87
CA PHE A 11 30.09 -4.43 -8.65
C PHE A 11 28.63 -3.95 -8.56
N ALA A 12 28.06 -3.98 -7.36
CA ALA A 12 26.65 -3.64 -7.10
C ALA A 12 26.22 -2.33 -7.75
N ALA A 13 27.04 -1.27 -7.61
CA ALA A 13 26.74 0.04 -8.17
C ALA A 13 26.80 0.06 -9.70
N GLU A 14 27.79 -0.59 -10.31
CA GLU A 14 27.88 -0.64 -11.77
C GLU A 14 26.75 -1.50 -12.38
N MET A 15 26.39 -2.61 -11.74
CA MET A 15 25.29 -3.47 -12.17
C MET A 15 23.95 -2.74 -12.05
N LEU A 16 23.67 -2.14 -10.89
CA LEU A 16 22.45 -1.37 -10.66
C LEU A 16 22.34 -0.19 -11.65
N ALA A 17 23.44 0.50 -11.93
CA ALA A 17 23.46 1.60 -12.89
C ALA A 17 23.10 1.15 -14.31
N ARG A 18 23.61 -0.01 -14.74
CA ARG A 18 23.28 -0.59 -16.06
C ARG A 18 21.81 -0.97 -16.15
N SER A 19 21.28 -1.65 -15.14
CA SER A 19 19.86 -2.04 -15.09
C SER A 19 18.91 -0.84 -15.07
N ALA A 20 19.31 0.26 -14.44
CA ALA A 20 18.51 1.47 -14.33
C ALA A 20 18.75 2.50 -15.45
N MET A 21 19.66 2.23 -16.39
CA MET A 21 20.10 3.19 -17.41
C MET A 21 20.56 4.55 -16.82
N LYS A 22 21.25 4.53 -15.67
CA LYS A 22 21.77 5.72 -14.99
C LYS A 22 23.27 5.60 -14.70
N THR A 23 23.83 6.56 -13.99
CA THR A 23 25.26 6.60 -13.64
C THR A 23 25.57 5.77 -12.38
N PRO A 24 26.79 5.20 -12.25
CA PRO A 24 27.23 4.54 -11.02
C PRO A 24 27.16 5.43 -9.77
N ARG A 25 27.28 6.76 -9.93
CA ARG A 25 27.16 7.70 -8.81
C ARG A 25 25.73 7.73 -8.26
N ALA A 26 24.73 7.75 -9.14
CA ALA A 26 23.33 7.67 -8.75
C ALA A 26 23.02 6.33 -8.07
N ALA A 27 23.46 5.23 -8.67
CA ALA A 27 23.34 3.90 -8.08
C ALA A 27 23.96 3.79 -6.67
N ARG A 28 25.16 4.35 -6.45
CA ARG A 28 25.77 4.42 -5.11
C ARG A 28 24.92 5.19 -4.12
N ASN A 29 24.34 6.33 -4.51
CA ASN A 29 23.45 7.11 -3.65
C ASN A 29 22.17 6.35 -3.29
N TRP A 30 21.65 5.51 -4.19
CA TRP A 30 20.49 4.67 -3.91
C TRP A 30 20.83 3.51 -2.97
N LEU A 31 21.99 2.86 -3.17
CA LEU A 31 22.48 1.80 -2.28
C LEU A 31 22.81 2.30 -0.87
N SER A 32 23.26 3.56 -0.74
CA SER A 32 23.46 4.22 0.56
C SER A 32 22.18 4.77 1.16
N GLY A 33 21.05 4.74 0.44
CA GLY A 33 19.78 5.31 0.89
C GLY A 33 19.77 6.84 0.95
N THR A 34 20.76 7.51 0.37
CA THR A 34 20.86 8.99 0.35
C THR A 34 19.77 9.59 -0.54
N ASN A 35 19.53 8.98 -1.69
CA ASN A 35 18.49 9.39 -2.65
C ASN A 35 17.64 8.18 -3.06
N ALA A 36 16.47 8.44 -3.61
CA ALA A 36 15.65 7.44 -4.29
C ALA A 36 15.85 7.49 -5.81
N PRO A 37 15.59 6.38 -6.54
CA PRO A 37 15.47 6.43 -8.00
C PRO A 37 14.30 7.31 -8.42
N ASP A 38 14.46 8.01 -9.55
CA ASP A 38 13.35 8.70 -10.20
C ASP A 38 12.38 7.68 -10.84
N ALA A 39 11.23 8.16 -11.33
CA ALA A 39 10.21 7.28 -11.89
C ALA A 39 10.71 6.49 -13.11
N GLU A 40 11.51 7.14 -13.97
CA GLU A 40 12.10 6.52 -15.16
C GLU A 40 13.06 5.38 -14.77
N ALA A 41 14.01 5.64 -13.86
CA ALA A 41 14.94 4.63 -13.36
C ALA A 41 14.19 3.49 -12.67
N LEU A 42 13.12 3.78 -11.94
CA LEU A 42 12.32 2.73 -11.29
C LEU A 42 11.64 1.84 -12.33
N ILE A 43 11.10 2.41 -13.41
CA ILE A 43 10.49 1.64 -14.51
C ILE A 43 11.52 0.73 -15.18
N GLU A 44 12.71 1.23 -15.50
CA GLU A 44 13.79 0.42 -16.09
C GLU A 44 14.24 -0.70 -15.15
N LEU A 45 14.30 -0.43 -13.84
CA LEU A 45 14.60 -1.45 -12.84
C LEU A 45 13.51 -2.52 -12.76
N MET A 46 12.23 -2.14 -12.85
CA MET A 46 11.13 -3.10 -12.89
C MET A 46 11.12 -3.91 -14.18
N ALA A 47 11.50 -3.32 -15.31
CA ALA A 47 11.59 -4.01 -16.60
C ALA A 47 12.76 -5.00 -16.65
N SER A 48 13.85 -4.72 -15.93
CA SER A 48 15.05 -5.57 -15.92
C SER A 48 15.12 -6.57 -14.76
N CYS A 49 14.27 -6.45 -13.73
CA CYS A 49 14.31 -7.28 -12.53
C CYS A 49 12.91 -7.59 -11.98
N ASP A 50 12.46 -8.83 -12.16
CA ASP A 50 11.13 -9.28 -11.76
C ASP A 50 10.89 -9.22 -10.24
N SER A 51 11.92 -9.46 -9.41
CA SER A 51 11.80 -9.39 -7.95
C SER A 51 11.45 -7.97 -7.50
N ILE A 52 12.09 -6.98 -8.11
CA ILE A 52 11.83 -5.56 -7.91
C ILE A 52 10.42 -5.21 -8.39
N ALA A 53 10.04 -5.62 -9.59
CA ALA A 53 8.69 -5.39 -10.11
C ALA A 53 7.60 -5.96 -9.18
N ALA A 54 7.79 -7.17 -8.67
CA ALA A 54 6.85 -7.82 -7.77
C ALA A 54 6.72 -7.07 -6.42
N GLU A 55 7.82 -6.66 -5.80
CA GLU A 55 7.79 -5.94 -4.52
C GLU A 55 7.14 -4.54 -4.68
N VAL A 56 7.43 -3.80 -5.77
CA VAL A 56 6.74 -2.53 -6.07
C VAL A 56 5.24 -2.75 -6.28
N ASN A 57 4.86 -3.72 -7.11
CA ASN A 57 3.45 -3.99 -7.42
C ASN A 57 2.68 -4.40 -6.16
N ALA A 58 3.27 -5.21 -5.28
CA ALA A 58 2.68 -5.56 -3.99
C ALA A 58 2.40 -4.32 -3.13
N LEU A 59 3.36 -3.39 -3.04
CA LEU A 59 3.19 -2.13 -2.31
C LEU A 59 2.11 -1.22 -2.92
N VAL A 60 2.00 -1.19 -4.25
CA VAL A 60 0.93 -0.44 -4.93
C VAL A 60 -0.44 -1.04 -4.60
N GLN A 61 -0.58 -2.36 -4.66
CA GLN A 61 -1.84 -3.03 -4.35
C GLN A 61 -2.22 -2.86 -2.88
N GLN A 62 -1.25 -2.95 -1.97
CA GLN A 62 -1.47 -2.68 -0.55
C GLN A 62 -2.02 -1.27 -0.34
N ARG A 63 -1.39 -0.24 -0.93
CA ARG A 63 -1.84 1.16 -0.80
C ARG A 63 -3.23 1.40 -1.41
N ARG A 64 -3.58 0.70 -2.50
CA ARG A 64 -4.93 0.76 -3.08
C ARG A 64 -5.97 0.21 -2.11
N LYS A 65 -5.71 -0.96 -1.53
CA LYS A 65 -6.59 -1.61 -0.54
C LYS A 65 -6.78 -0.75 0.70
N GLU A 66 -5.72 -0.10 1.20
CA GLU A 66 -5.80 0.82 2.35
C GLU A 66 -6.77 1.98 2.07
N ARG A 67 -6.69 2.60 0.89
CA ARG A 67 -7.59 3.70 0.48
C ARG A 67 -9.04 3.24 0.26
N GLU A 68 -9.24 2.04 -0.27
CA GLU A 68 -10.58 1.45 -0.40
C GLU A 68 -11.20 1.16 0.97
N GLY A 69 -10.41 0.66 1.93
CA GLY A 69 -10.84 0.45 3.32
C GLY A 69 -11.20 1.75 4.04
N GLU A 70 -10.47 2.84 3.79
CA GLU A 70 -10.81 4.18 4.30
C GLU A 70 -12.14 4.70 3.73
N LYS A 71 -12.39 4.50 2.43
CA LYS A 71 -13.64 4.90 1.78
C LYS A 71 -14.87 4.20 2.37
N CYS A 72 -14.74 2.94 2.80
CA CYS A 72 -15.81 2.20 3.47
C CYS A 72 -16.05 2.62 4.93
N ARG A 73 -15.08 3.26 5.60
CA ARG A 73 -15.25 3.80 6.96
C ARG A 73 -16.07 5.09 7.02
N GLY A 74 -16.09 5.85 5.92
CA GLY A 74 -16.83 7.13 5.84
C GLY A 74 -18.34 7.01 5.65
N LEU A 75 -18.88 5.81 5.43
CA LEU A 75 -20.31 5.58 5.19
C LEU A 75 -21.09 5.04 6.41
N ASN A 76 -20.42 4.76 7.54
CA ASN A 76 -21.06 4.11 8.69
C ASN A 76 -21.45 5.05 9.84
N SER A 77 -21.48 6.36 9.60
CA SER A 77 -21.95 7.35 10.57
C SER A 77 -23.31 7.90 10.15
N GLY A 78 -24.38 7.12 10.33
CA GLY A 78 -25.73 7.60 10.06
C GLY A 78 -26.82 6.55 10.03
N SER A 79 -26.97 5.71 11.05
CA SER A 79 -28.28 5.11 11.34
C SER A 79 -28.38 4.61 12.77
N ALA A 80 -28.94 5.44 13.65
CA ALA A 80 -29.58 5.02 14.90
C ALA A 80 -30.44 6.17 15.44
N VAL A 81 -31.57 6.47 14.77
CA VAL A 81 -32.72 7.09 15.44
C VAL A 81 -33.70 5.95 15.72
N SER A 82 -33.60 5.39 16.92
CA SER A 82 -34.60 4.50 17.47
C SER A 82 -35.80 5.36 17.88
N HIS A 83 -36.91 5.25 17.14
CA HIS A 83 -38.20 5.81 17.58
C HIS A 83 -38.72 5.02 18.78
N GLY A 84 -38.89 5.70 19.90
CA GLY A 84 -39.56 5.16 21.08
C GLY A 84 -41.07 5.05 20.91
N SER A 85 -41.66 4.06 21.57
CA SER A 85 -43.04 4.11 22.07
C SER A 85 -43.21 3.08 23.17
N GLU A 86 -43.03 3.52 24.41
CA GLU A 86 -43.67 2.90 25.55
C GLU A 86 -45.00 3.63 25.76
N HIS A 87 -46.11 2.92 25.50
CA HIS A 87 -47.42 3.33 25.97
C HIS A 87 -47.88 2.30 27.00
N THR A 88 -48.12 2.81 28.20
CA THR A 88 -48.48 2.12 29.44
C THR A 88 -49.91 1.58 29.44
N ALA A 89 -50.04 0.39 30.04
CA ALA A 89 -51.11 -0.13 30.92
C ALA A 89 -52.61 0.11 30.59
N ASP A 90 -53.37 -0.99 30.49
CA ASP A 90 -54.56 -1.35 31.31
C ASP A 90 -55.25 -2.57 30.63
N ARG A 91 -55.24 -3.78 31.22
CA ARG A 91 -56.17 -4.37 32.22
C ARG A 91 -57.34 -5.17 31.62
N LEU A 92 -57.50 -6.40 32.14
CA LEU A 92 -58.71 -7.26 32.27
C LEU A 92 -59.16 -8.01 30.99
N HIS A 93 -59.56 -9.29 30.95
CA HIS A 93 -59.82 -10.40 31.88
C HIS A 93 -59.89 -11.72 31.05
N PRO A 94 -59.69 -12.92 31.64
CA PRO A 94 -59.96 -14.20 30.98
C PRO A 94 -61.33 -14.77 31.38
N SER A 95 -62.12 -15.26 30.42
CA SER A 95 -63.34 -16.08 30.59
C SER A 95 -63.69 -16.62 29.20
N THR A 96 -63.99 -17.89 28.92
CA THR A 96 -64.01 -19.18 29.61
C THR A 96 -63.94 -20.22 28.48
#